data_AF-A0A9D6XXH9-F1
#
_entry.id   AF-A0A9D6XXH9-F1
#
_cell.length_a   1.000
_cell.length_b   1.000
_cell.length_c   1.000
_cell.angle_alpha   90.00
_cell.angle_beta   90.00
_cell.angle_gamma   90.00
#
_symmetry.space_group_name_H-M   'P 1'
#
loop_
_entity.id
_entity.type
_entity.pdbx_description
1 polymer ?
#
loop_
_entity_poly.entity_id
_entity_poly.type
_entity_poly.pdbx_seq_one_letter_code
_entity_poly.pdbx_strand_id
1 'polypeptide(L)' 'MAAPISPEFRSPVALVLCGGGSRGALEVGFYRAVRELGLPIDLVVGSSIGALNGAYI' A
#
# COMPACT_ATOMS: atom_id res chain seq x y z
N MET A 1 -12.67 20.05 8.97
CA MET A 1 -12.12 18.93 8.18
C MET A 1 -10.76 19.38 7.67
N ALA A 2 -9.67 18.71 8.06
CA ALA A 2 -8.35 19.04 7.53
C ALA A 2 -8.27 18.57 6.08
N ALA A 3 -7.75 19.43 5.18
CA ALA A 3 -7.48 19.04 3.81
C ALA A 3 -6.50 17.85 3.78
N PRO A 4 -6.65 16.90 2.84
CA PRO A 4 -5.67 15.82 2.71
C PRO A 4 -4.30 16.44 2.49
N ILE A 5 -3.33 16.02 3.31
CA ILE A 5 -1.91 16.27 3.06
C ILE A 5 -1.50 15.40 1.88
N SER A 6 -1.76 15.82 0.64
CA SER A 6 -1.20 15.17 -0.53
C SER A 6 0.26 15.62 -0.65
N PRO A 7 1.26 14.77 -0.31
CA PRO A 7 2.65 15.15 -0.49
C PRO A 7 2.90 15.31 -1.99
N GLU A 8 3.64 16.34 -2.37
CA GLU A 8 4.01 16.55 -3.77
C GLU A 8 5.14 15.58 -4.14
N PHE A 9 4.78 14.30 -4.34
CA PHE A 9 5.72 13.28 -4.79
C PHE A 9 6.18 13.63 -6.20
N ARG A 10 7.47 13.95 -6.34
CA ARG A 10 8.10 14.26 -7.64
C ARG A 10 8.41 12.99 -8.46
N SER A 11 8.12 11.81 -7.93
CA SER A 11 8.42 10.52 -8.56
C SER A 11 7.30 9.52 -8.27
N PRO A 12 7.09 8.52 -9.15
CA PRO A 12 6.10 7.47 -8.92
C PRO A 12 6.31 6.76 -7.59
N VAL A 13 5.23 6.46 -6.88
CA VAL A 13 5.22 5.80 -5.57
C VAL A 13 4.90 4.33 -5.73
N ALA A 14 5.78 3.48 -5.20
CA ALA A 14 5.59 2.03 -5.19
C ALA A 14 5.13 1.54 -3.81
N LEU A 15 4.05 0.74 -3.78
CA LEU A 15 3.62 -0.02 -2.62
C LEU A 15 4.27 -1.41 -2.68
N VAL A 16 5.16 -1.70 -1.72
CA VAL A 16 5.87 -2.98 -1.65
C VAL A 16 5.30 -3.84 -0.53
N LEU A 17 4.69 -4.96 -0.91
CA LEU A 17 4.08 -5.94 0.00
C LEU A 17 4.98 -7.18 0.10
N CYS A 18 5.40 -7.52 1.31
CA CYS A 18 6.44 -8.51 1.54
C CYS A 18 5.84 -9.90 1.77
N GLY A 19 6.68 -10.93 1.60
CA GLY A 19 6.34 -12.27 2.08
C GLY A 19 6.23 -12.31 3.60
N GLY A 20 5.41 -13.22 4.13
CA GLY A 20 5.24 -13.35 5.59
C GLY A 20 4.22 -14.40 6.04
N GLY A 21 3.72 -15.23 5.12
CA GLY A 21 2.66 -16.21 5.42
C GLY A 21 1.42 -15.55 6.00
N SER A 22 0.95 -16.03 7.14
CA SER A 22 -0.23 -15.49 7.83
C SER A 22 -0.10 -14.03 8.25
N ARG A 23 1.12 -13.49 8.39
CA ARG A 23 1.35 -12.08 8.73
C ARG A 23 0.94 -11.12 7.62
N GLY A 24 0.67 -11.61 6.41
CA GLY A 24 0.05 -10.81 5.33
C GLY A 24 -1.29 -10.19 5.72
N ALA A 25 -1.98 -10.73 6.73
CA ALA A 25 -3.19 -10.09 7.28
C ALA A 25 -2.93 -8.67 7.82
N LEU A 26 -1.71 -8.36 8.27
CA LEU A 26 -1.34 -7.02 8.74
C LEU A 26 -1.28 -6.00 7.60
N GLU A 27 -0.97 -6.43 6.38
CA GLU A 27 -0.90 -5.56 5.20
C GLU A 27 -2.27 -4.96 4.86
N VAL A 28 -3.38 -5.60 5.27
CA VAL A 28 -4.73 -5.06 5.09
C VAL A 28 -4.90 -3.76 5.87
N GLY A 29 -4.50 -3.73 7.15
CA GLY A 29 -4.56 -2.52 7.98
C GLY A 29 -3.65 -1.41 7.46
N PHE A 30 -2.46 -1.79 6.98
CA PHE A 30 -1.54 -0.87 6.32
C PHE A 30 -2.16 -0.24 5.05
N TYR A 31 -2.68 -1.05 4.14
CA TYR A 31 -3.32 -0.57 2.90
C TYR A 31 -4.52 0.35 3.21
N ARG A 32 -5.32 0.01 4.24
CA ARG A 32 -6.40 0.87 4.71
C ARG A 32 -5.92 2.26 5.14
N ALA A 33 -4.85 2.33 5.94
CA ALA A 33 -4.28 3.62 6.35
C ALA A 33 -3.75 4.42 5.16
N VAL A 34 -3.08 3.74 4.20
CA VAL A 34 -2.59 4.38 2.96
C VAL A 34 -3.74 5.02 2.17
N ARG A 35 -4.89 4.32 2.06
CA ARG A 35 -6.10 4.83 1.41
C ARG A 35 -6.75 6.00 2.17
N GLU A 36 -6.83 5.91 3.49
CA GLU A 36 -7.40 6.96 4.36
C GLU A 36 -6.58 8.25 4.33
N LEU A 37 -5.26 8.14 4.17
CA LEU A 37 -4.34 9.27 4.02
C LEU A 37 -4.32 9.86 2.60
N GLY A 38 -4.97 9.22 1.62
CA GLY A 38 -4.98 9.69 0.24
C GLY A 38 -3.60 9.66 -0.43
N LEU A 39 -2.72 8.74 -0.01
CA LEU A 39 -1.40 8.61 -0.63
C LEU A 39 -1.52 8.00 -2.03
N PRO A 40 -0.83 8.55 -3.05
CA PRO A 40 -0.81 7.98 -4.39
C PRO A 40 -0.02 6.67 -4.39
N ILE A 41 -0.50 5.69 -5.17
CA ILE A 41 0.19 4.42 -5.46
C ILE A 41 0.18 4.26 -6.97
N ASP A 42 1.36 4.27 -7.58
CA ASP A 42 1.54 4.15 -9.02
C ASP A 42 1.98 2.73 -9.43
N LEU A 43 2.55 1.99 -8.48
CA LEU A 43 3.06 0.63 -8.69
C LEU A 43 2.81 -0.22 -7.45
N VAL A 44 2.41 -1.47 -7.65
CA VAL A 44 2.37 -2.48 -6.59
C VAL A 44 3.39 -3.56 -6.90
N VAL A 45 4.24 -3.88 -5.93
CA VAL A 45 5.22 -4.96 -6.02
C VAL A 45 4.98 -5.90 -4.85
N GLY A 46 4.87 -7.20 -5.12
CA GLY A 46 4.57 -8.17 -4.09
C GLY A 46 5.39 -9.45 -4.19
N SER A 47 5.61 -10.10 -3.05
CA SER A 47 6.21 -11.44 -2.96
C SER A 47 5.38 -12.37 -2.07
N SER A 48 5.14 -13.62 -2.51
CA SER A 48 4.36 -14.62 -1.77
C SER A 48 2.98 -14.09 -1.36
N ILE A 49 2.64 -14.06 -0.06
CA ILE A 49 1.36 -13.50 0.41
C ILE A 49 1.20 -12.02 0.03
N GLY A 50 2.28 -11.24 0.04
CA GLY A 50 2.26 -9.85 -0.41
C GLY A 50 2.00 -9.73 -1.92
N ALA A 51 2.37 -10.73 -2.73
CA ALA A 51 1.99 -10.78 -4.14
C ALA A 51 0.50 -11.08 -4.33
N LEU A 52 -0.06 -11.99 -3.52
CA LEU A 52 -1.49 -12.29 -3.54
C LEU A 52 -2.32 -11.08 -3.09
N ASN A 53 -1.94 -10.47 -1.97
CA ASN A 53 -2.57 -9.25 -1.48
C ASN A 53 -2.44 -8.11 -2.51
N GLY A 54 -1.24 -7.93 -3.07
CA GLY A 54 -0.96 -6.91 -4.08
C GLY A 54 -1.68 -7.11 -5.40
N ALA A 55 -1.99 -8.35 -5.79
CA ALA A 55 -2.78 -8.65 -6.98
C ALA A 55 -4.29 -8.43 -6.77
N TYR A 56 -4.75 -8.37 -5.52
CA TYR A 56 -6.16 -8.13 -5.19
C TYR A 56 -6.53 -6.64 -5.17
N ILE A 57 -5.59 -5.78 -4.79
CA ILE A 57 -5.79 -4.33 -4.64
C ILE A 57 -5.41 -3.55 -5.89
#